data_AF-X1A0P0-F1
#
_entry.id   AF-X1A0P0-F1
#
_cell.length_a   1.000
_cell.length_b   1.000
_cell.length_c   1.000
_cell.angle_alpha   90.00
_cell.angle_beta   90.00
_cell.angle_gamma   90.00
#
_symmetry.space_group_name_H-M   'P 1'
#
loop_
_entity.id
_entity.type
_entity.pdbx_description
1 polymer ?
#
loop_
_entity_poly.entity_id
_entity_poly.type
_entity_poly.pdbx_seq_one_letter_code
_entity_poly.pdbx_strand_id
1 'polypeptide(L)'
;RQFSIVTDERLFKDFAFVMEGNNEVDIDGRERAIDYLGTEDSFTFSWGFQTTFAGLRAGMPLVDKGNTNHLSIYRFHDHMPIRYNKSLRWHINWSYERMFTKRAGSRRSFYIFHRRSRTQSNQL
;
A
#
# COMPACT_ATOMS: atom_id res chain seq x y z
N ARG A 1 3.47 7.35 -4.89
CA ARG A 1 3.63 6.66 -3.59
C ARG A 1 4.40 5.37 -3.80
N GLN A 2 5.08 4.90 -2.77
CA GLN A 2 5.88 3.68 -2.81
C GLN A 2 5.78 3.00 -1.45
N PHE A 3 5.66 1.67 -1.45
CA PHE A 3 5.86 0.83 -0.28
C PHE A 3 7.13 0.01 -0.45
N SER A 4 7.84 -0.16 0.66
CA SER A 4 8.90 -1.14 0.79
C SER A 4 8.63 -1.95 2.06
N ILE A 5 8.55 -3.26 1.90
CA ILE A 5 8.21 -4.20 2.98
C ILE A 5 9.34 -5.23 3.06
N VAL A 6 9.81 -5.45 4.29
CA VAL A 6 10.77 -6.49 4.65
C VAL A 6 10.24 -7.13 5.93
N THR A 7 9.87 -8.41 5.88
CA THR A 7 9.31 -9.08 7.07
C THR A 7 9.46 -10.60 7.00
N ASP A 8 9.86 -11.19 8.12
CA ASP A 8 9.84 -12.64 8.38
C ASP A 8 8.57 -13.09 9.12
N GLU A 9 7.66 -12.16 9.44
CA GLU A 9 6.48 -12.46 10.23
C GLU A 9 5.47 -13.28 9.43
N ARG A 10 5.10 -14.43 9.98
CA ARG A 10 4.22 -15.41 9.34
C ARG A 10 2.87 -14.84 8.90
N LEU A 11 2.34 -13.85 9.62
CA LEU A 11 1.10 -13.15 9.26
C LEU A 11 1.18 -12.52 7.85
N PHE A 12 2.37 -12.05 7.48
CA PHE A 12 2.64 -11.38 6.22
C PHE A 12 3.24 -12.30 5.16
N LYS A 13 3.24 -13.62 5.40
CA LYS A 13 3.73 -14.59 4.42
C LYS A 13 3.01 -14.41 3.09
N ASP A 14 3.78 -14.44 2.00
CA ASP A 14 3.30 -14.22 0.63
C ASP A 14 2.55 -12.89 0.44
N PHE A 15 2.71 -11.96 1.39
CA PHE A 15 2.01 -10.68 1.51
C PHE A 15 0.49 -10.76 1.66
N ALA A 16 -0.09 -11.93 1.96
CA ALA A 16 -1.54 -12.14 2.04
C ALA A 16 -2.26 -11.06 2.85
N PHE A 17 -1.84 -10.84 4.09
CA PHE A 17 -2.46 -9.82 4.95
C PHE A 17 -2.23 -8.37 4.47
N VAL A 18 -1.10 -8.09 3.79
CA VAL A 18 -0.86 -6.74 3.24
C VAL A 18 -1.86 -6.45 2.14
N MET A 19 -2.08 -7.42 1.25
CA MET A 19 -2.92 -7.29 0.06
C MET A 19 -4.36 -6.95 0.43
N GLU A 20 -4.94 -7.61 1.43
CA GLU A 20 -6.32 -7.36 1.83
C GLU A 20 -6.57 -6.02 2.56
N GLY A 21 -5.53 -5.22 2.82
CA GLY A 21 -5.70 -3.92 3.49
C GLY A 21 -6.39 -2.90 2.59
N ASN A 22 -7.59 -2.42 2.97
CA ASN A 22 -8.29 -1.38 2.23
C ASN A 22 -7.54 -0.05 2.31
N ASN A 23 -7.27 0.57 1.17
CA ASN A 23 -6.55 1.83 1.08
C ASN A 23 -7.57 2.97 0.98
N GLU A 24 -7.83 3.60 2.12
CA GLU A 24 -8.82 4.66 2.27
C GLU A 24 -8.15 6.04 2.21
N VAL A 25 -8.69 6.93 1.39
CA VAL A 25 -8.19 8.30 1.24
C VAL A 25 -9.26 9.30 1.64
N ASP A 26 -9.00 10.04 2.72
CA ASP A 26 -9.82 11.16 3.15
C ASP A 26 -9.31 12.45 2.49
N ILE A 27 -10.25 13.27 2.00
CA ILE A 27 -9.94 14.51 1.29
C ILE A 27 -10.79 15.64 1.88
N ASP A 28 -10.14 16.69 2.37
CA ASP A 28 -10.79 17.91 2.86
C ASP A 28 -11.91 17.67 3.90
N GLY A 29 -11.74 16.64 4.73
CA GLY A 29 -12.71 16.23 5.75
C GLY A 29 -13.78 15.23 5.27
N ARG A 30 -13.81 14.89 3.97
CA ARG A 30 -14.63 13.78 3.45
C ARG A 30 -13.90 12.46 3.66
N GLU A 31 -14.44 11.65 4.57
CA GLU A 31 -13.93 10.30 4.82
C GLU A 31 -14.13 9.39 3.60
N ARG A 32 -13.12 8.54 3.32
CA ARG A 32 -13.15 7.56 2.20
C ARG A 32 -13.59 8.17 0.87
N ALA A 33 -13.08 9.36 0.59
CA ALA A 33 -13.32 10.07 -0.66
C ALA A 33 -12.85 9.27 -1.88
N ILE A 34 -11.83 8.44 -1.69
CA ILE A 34 -11.39 7.38 -2.60
C ILE A 34 -11.22 6.12 -1.73
N ASP A 35 -11.68 4.99 -2.23
CA ASP A 35 -11.58 3.71 -1.54
C ASP A 35 -11.08 2.64 -2.51
N TYR A 36 -10.06 1.90 -2.09
CA TYR A 36 -9.53 0.75 -2.80
C TYR A 36 -9.69 -0.47 -1.91
N LEU A 37 -10.38 -1.49 -2.41
CA LEU A 37 -10.77 -2.70 -1.69
C LEU A 37 -9.63 -3.72 -1.50
N GLY A 38 -8.39 -3.26 -1.69
CA GLY A 38 -7.16 -4.02 -1.58
C GLY A 38 -5.94 -3.10 -1.75
N THR A 39 -4.85 -3.45 -1.10
CA THR A 39 -3.57 -2.75 -1.26
C THR A 39 -3.01 -3.00 -2.66
N GLU A 40 -3.10 -4.19 -3.21
CA GLU A 40 -2.70 -4.45 -4.60
C GLU A 40 -3.50 -3.63 -5.60
N ASP A 41 -4.82 -3.53 -5.40
CA ASP A 41 -5.72 -2.74 -6.27
C ASP A 41 -5.31 -1.27 -6.28
N SER A 42 -4.95 -0.76 -5.10
CA SER A 42 -4.49 0.62 -4.95
C SER A 42 -3.16 0.88 -5.68
N PHE A 43 -2.40 -0.16 -6.05
CA PHE A 43 -1.22 -0.11 -6.92
C PHE A 43 -1.45 -0.55 -8.36
N THR A 44 -2.72 -0.74 -8.79
CA THR A 44 -3.12 -1.20 -10.13
C THR A 44 -2.71 -2.64 -10.46
N PHE A 45 -2.68 -3.52 -9.45
CA PHE A 45 -2.50 -4.96 -9.61
C PHE A 45 -3.72 -5.70 -9.08
N SER A 46 -3.78 -7.02 -9.31
CA SER A 46 -4.83 -7.89 -8.78
C SER A 46 -4.25 -9.28 -8.51
N TRP A 47 -4.92 -10.05 -7.64
CA TRP A 47 -4.46 -11.39 -7.23
C TRP A 47 -3.08 -11.39 -6.60
N GLY A 48 -2.76 -10.28 -5.95
CA GLY A 48 -1.58 -10.11 -5.12
C GLY A 48 -0.25 -9.89 -5.82
N PHE A 49 0.81 -9.90 -5.03
CA PHE A 49 2.16 -9.59 -5.46
C PHE A 49 2.88 -10.86 -5.94
N GLN A 50 2.63 -11.27 -7.19
CA GLN A 50 3.10 -12.57 -7.69
C GLN A 50 4.46 -12.52 -8.40
N THR A 51 4.64 -11.59 -9.33
CA THR A 51 5.84 -11.50 -10.16
C THR A 51 6.23 -10.05 -10.40
N THR A 52 7.51 -9.79 -10.58
CA THR A 52 8.01 -8.44 -10.81
C THR A 52 7.41 -7.80 -12.05
N PHE A 53 7.13 -6.50 -11.97
CA PHE A 53 6.67 -5.69 -13.10
C PHE A 53 7.28 -4.29 -13.00
N ALA A 54 7.66 -3.67 -14.12
CA ALA A 54 8.27 -2.34 -14.13
C ALA A 54 7.63 -1.46 -15.20
N GLY A 55 6.45 -0.90 -14.90
CA GLY A 55 5.77 0.06 -15.77
C GLY A 55 6.08 1.50 -15.40
N LEU A 56 5.99 2.42 -16.36
CA LEU A 56 6.34 3.84 -16.18
C LEU A 56 5.71 4.48 -14.93
N ARG A 57 4.46 4.12 -14.63
CA ARG A 57 3.64 4.77 -13.59
C ARG A 57 3.22 3.86 -12.46
N ALA A 58 3.37 2.54 -12.61
CA ALA A 58 3.12 1.57 -11.57
C ALA A 58 4.05 0.39 -11.80
N GLY A 59 4.64 -0.12 -10.72
CA GLY A 59 5.62 -1.17 -10.80
C GLY A 59 5.85 -1.84 -9.47
N MET A 60 6.26 -3.09 -9.54
CA MET A 60 6.66 -3.93 -8.45
C MET A 60 8.05 -4.51 -8.79
N PRO A 61 9.12 -3.70 -8.71
CA PRO A 61 10.45 -4.08 -9.17
C PRO A 61 11.14 -5.15 -8.31
N LEU A 62 10.64 -5.41 -7.09
CA LEU A 62 11.15 -6.48 -6.23
C LEU A 62 9.97 -7.22 -5.61
N VAL A 63 9.94 -8.54 -5.81
CA VAL A 63 9.09 -9.49 -5.09
C VAL A 63 9.95 -10.70 -4.74
N ASP A 64 10.12 -10.95 -3.45
CA ASP A 64 10.81 -12.11 -2.92
C ASP A 64 9.97 -12.70 -1.77
N LYS A 65 9.67 -13.99 -1.87
CA LYS A 65 8.80 -14.75 -0.94
C LYS A 65 9.58 -15.88 -0.28
N GLY A 66 10.76 -15.54 0.25
CA GLY A 66 11.64 -16.48 0.96
C GLY A 66 11.33 -16.60 2.46
N ASN A 67 12.37 -16.93 3.23
CA ASN A 67 12.30 -16.93 4.70
C ASN A 67 12.02 -15.53 5.26
N THR A 68 12.50 -14.50 4.56
CA THR A 68 12.13 -13.10 4.77
C THR A 68 11.52 -12.62 3.46
N ASN A 69 10.31 -12.06 3.55
CA ASN A 69 9.60 -11.54 2.39
C ASN A 69 10.09 -10.12 2.09
N HIS A 70 10.47 -9.83 0.85
CA HIS A 70 10.84 -8.50 0.39
C HIS A 70 9.90 -8.04 -0.72
N LEU A 71 9.37 -6.82 -0.59
CA LEU A 71 8.55 -6.18 -1.61
C LEU A 71 8.98 -4.74 -1.79
N SER A 72 9.13 -4.32 -3.04
CA SER A 72 9.18 -2.91 -3.42
C SER A 72 8.13 -2.68 -4.49
N ILE A 73 7.24 -1.72 -4.26
CA ILE A 73 6.12 -1.41 -5.15
C ILE A 73 5.86 0.09 -5.18
N TYR A 74 5.51 0.62 -6.34
CA TYR A 74 5.23 2.03 -6.55
C TYR A 74 4.03 2.26 -7.46
N ARG A 75 3.41 3.43 -7.27
CA ARG A 75 2.43 4.02 -8.17
C ARG A 75 2.59 5.54 -8.17
N PHE A 76 2.75 6.13 -9.34
CA PHE A 76 2.78 7.57 -9.55
C PHE A 76 1.40 8.08 -9.98
N HIS A 77 0.98 9.21 -9.41
CA HIS A 77 -0.29 9.88 -9.69
C HIS A 77 -0.04 11.16 -10.51
N ASP A 78 0.88 11.11 -11.46
CA ASP A 78 1.26 12.21 -12.35
C ASP A 78 0.12 12.62 -13.31
N HIS A 79 -0.55 11.64 -13.91
CA HIS A 79 -1.65 11.81 -14.87
C HIS A 79 -3.05 11.66 -14.24
N MET A 80 -3.12 11.19 -12.99
CA MET A 80 -4.34 11.10 -12.20
C MET A 80 -4.07 11.59 -10.77
N PRO A 81 -3.74 12.89 -10.60
CA PRO A 81 -3.44 13.46 -9.30
C PRO A 81 -4.69 13.45 -8.42
N ILE A 82 -4.52 13.02 -7.16
CA ILE A 82 -5.56 13.18 -6.15
C ILE A 82 -5.49 14.62 -5.67
N ARG A 83 -6.51 15.40 -6.03
CA ARG A 83 -6.60 16.84 -5.70
C ARG A 83 -7.26 17.03 -4.34
N TYR A 84 -6.75 17.98 -3.57
CA TYR A 84 -7.26 18.39 -2.26
C TYR A 84 -6.91 19.86 -2.03
N ASN A 85 -7.67 20.56 -1.19
CA ASN A 85 -7.46 21.98 -0.90
C ASN A 85 -6.81 22.21 0.47
N LYS A 86 -7.22 21.45 1.48
CA LYS A 86 -6.83 21.62 2.89
C LYS A 86 -6.03 20.43 3.38
N SER A 87 -6.52 19.22 3.16
CA SER A 87 -5.88 18.02 3.70
C SER A 87 -6.15 16.78 2.86
N LEU A 88 -5.14 15.91 2.83
CA LEU A 88 -5.25 14.55 2.33
C LEU A 88 -4.66 13.63 3.39
N ARG A 89 -5.47 12.67 3.82
CA ARG A 89 -5.03 11.57 4.69
C ARG A 89 -5.25 10.27 3.95
N TRP A 90 -4.19 9.47 3.84
CA TRP A 90 -4.25 8.12 3.29
C TRP A 90 -3.86 7.17 4.41
N HIS A 91 -4.74 6.23 4.72
CA HIS A 91 -4.46 5.15 5.66
C HIS A 91 -4.88 3.81 5.09
N ILE A 92 -4.40 2.75 5.73
CA ILE A 92 -4.77 1.38 5.37
C ILE A 92 -5.61 0.82 6.52
N ASN A 93 -6.74 0.23 6.16
CA ASN A 93 -7.72 -0.32 7.09
C ASN A 93 -7.78 -1.85 6.94
N TRP A 94 -7.36 -2.56 7.99
CA TRP A 94 -7.41 -4.03 8.08
C TRP A 94 -8.53 -4.54 9.00
N SER A 95 -9.54 -3.72 9.30
CA SER A 95 -10.60 -4.08 10.25
C SER A 95 -11.44 -5.29 9.80
N TYR A 96 -11.50 -5.56 8.50
CA TYR A 96 -12.17 -6.72 7.92
C TYR A 96 -11.29 -8.00 7.97
N GLU A 97 -9.98 -7.86 8.16
CA GLU A 97 -9.00 -8.94 8.11
C GLU A 97 -8.74 -9.64 9.45
N ARG A 98 -9.73 -9.59 10.35
CA ARG A 98 -9.67 -10.18 11.70
C ARG A 98 -9.39 -11.68 11.69
N MET A 99 -9.67 -12.38 10.59
CA MET A 99 -9.36 -13.81 10.46
C MET A 99 -7.85 -14.08 10.41
N PHE A 100 -7.08 -13.17 9.81
CA PHE A 100 -5.63 -13.30 9.69
C PHE A 100 -4.93 -13.10 11.05
N THR A 101 -5.37 -12.11 11.84
CA THR A 101 -4.74 -11.77 13.12
C THR A 101 -4.99 -12.80 14.22
N LYS A 102 -6.09 -13.57 14.17
CA LYS A 102 -6.33 -14.71 15.08
C LYS A 102 -5.30 -15.84 14.94
N ARG A 103 -4.58 -15.91 13.81
CA ARG A 103 -3.58 -16.97 13.52
C ARG A 103 -2.14 -16.56 13.88
N ALA A 104 -1.89 -15.29 14.17
CA ALA A 104 -0.55 -14.76 14.44
C ALA A 104 -0.31 -14.61 15.94
N GLY A 105 0.31 -15.63 16.55
CA GLY A 105 0.82 -15.53 17.91
C GLY A 105 2.07 -14.66 17.99
N SER A 106 2.07 -13.71 18.93
CA SER A 106 3.16 -12.80 19.32
C SER A 106 3.54 -11.66 18.36
N ARG A 107 3.53 -10.45 18.92
CA ARG A 107 3.84 -9.16 18.29
C ARG A 107 5.33 -9.08 17.90
N ARG A 108 5.62 -8.86 16.61
CA ARG A 108 6.86 -8.25 16.14
C ARG A 108 6.55 -7.07 15.21
N SER A 109 7.48 -6.12 15.15
CA SER A 109 7.29 -4.82 14.50
C SER A 109 7.35 -4.94 12.98
N PHE A 110 6.37 -4.36 12.31
CA PHE A 110 6.34 -4.19 10.86
C PHE A 110 6.56 -2.73 10.49
N TYR A 111 7.38 -2.46 9.47
CA TYR A 111 7.67 -1.12 9.00
C TYR A 111 7.16 -0.94 7.57
N ILE A 112 6.10 -0.14 7.38
CA ILE A 112 5.76 0.41 6.05
C ILE A 112 6.42 1.77 5.93
N PHE A 113 7.52 1.84 5.18
CA PHE A 113 8.15 3.11 4.87
C PHE A 113 7.35 3.85 3.80
N HIS A 114 6.71 4.95 4.21
CA HIS A 114 6.03 5.87 3.30
C HIS A 114 6.97 7.01 2.90
N ARG A 115 7.51 6.98 1.68
CA ARG A 115 8.21 8.15 1.12
C ARG A 115 7.17 9.12 0.54
N ARG A 116 6.91 10.24 1.23
CA ARG A 116 6.12 11.35 0.67
C ARG A 116 6.97 12.10 -0.35
N SER A 117 6.47 12.22 -1.59
CA SER A 117 6.98 13.21 -2.53
C SER A 117 6.23 14.53 -2.28
N ARG A 118 6.95 15.62 -2.02
CA ARG A 118 6.37 16.97 -2.01
C ARG A 118 6.06 17.35 -3.46
N THR A 119 4.79 17.41 -3.83
CA THR A 119 4.38 18.11 -5.05
C THR A 119 4.52 19.61 -4.78
N GLN A 120 5.43 20.29 -5.49
CA GLN A 120 5.45 21.74 -5.55
C GLN A 120 4.15 22.22 -6.19
N SER A 121 3.43 23.11 -5.51
CA SER A 121 2.37 23.90 -6.13
C SER A 121 3.03 24.87 -7.11
N ASN A 122 2.87 24.64 -8.41
CA ASN A 122 3.08 25.70 -9.38
C ASN A 122 1.99 26.75 -9.16
N GLN A 123 2.37 27.90 -8.63
CA GLN A 123 1.59 29.12 -8.80
C GLN A 123 1.78 29.55 -10.27
N LEU A 124 0.68 29.57 -11.01
CA LEU A 124 0.50 30.38 -12.22
C LEU A 124 -0.68 31.32 -11.95
#